data_AF-A0A6M1NK24-F1
#
_entry.id   AF-A0A6M1NK24-F1
#
_cell.length_a   1.000
_cell.length_b   1.000
_cell.length_c   1.000
_cell.angle_alpha   90.00
_cell.angle_beta   90.00
_cell.angle_gamma   90.00
#
_symmetry.space_group_name_H-M   'P 1'
#
loop_
_entity.id
_entity.type
_entity.pdbx_description
1 polymer ?
#
loop_
_entity_poly.entity_id
_entity_poly.type
_entity_poly.pdbx_seq_one_letter_code
_entity_poly.pdbx_strand_id
1 'polypeptide(L)'
;MTSVIDTQDYGFQKLLEFEEKWGNKYPLAVSGWVDNWTNLSTYFEYNAEIRRAIYTTNAIEAMHRQIRKVTKTKGAFTSDQALLKLIYLAIQNISKKWTMPIRNWGLTMQQLHLKFGDRMKAFGGSK
;
A
#
# COMPACT_ATOMS: atom_id res chain seq x y z
N MET A 1 -11.97 -9.50 -21.13
CA MET A 1 -10.62 -9.87 -21.57
C MET A 1 -9.63 -9.01 -20.81
N THR A 2 -8.94 -9.60 -19.83
CA THR A 2 -7.78 -8.97 -19.19
C THR A 2 -6.73 -8.76 -20.27
N SER A 3 -6.32 -7.52 -20.52
CA SER A 3 -5.30 -7.23 -21.52
C SER A 3 -3.98 -7.90 -21.12
N VAL A 4 -3.21 -8.40 -22.09
CA VAL A 4 -1.96 -9.17 -21.91
C VAL A 4 -0.95 -8.47 -20.98
N ILE A 5 -1.04 -7.14 -20.87
CA ILE A 5 -0.21 -6.25 -20.05
C ILE A 5 -0.42 -6.37 -18.53
N ASP A 6 -1.45 -7.07 -18.06
CA ASP A 6 -1.81 -7.14 -16.63
C ASP A 6 -1.44 -8.49 -15.95
N THR A 7 -0.57 -9.26 -16.60
CA THR A 7 -0.12 -10.58 -16.17
C THR A 7 1.20 -10.52 -15.41
N GLN A 8 1.44 -11.49 -14.52
CA GLN A 8 2.69 -11.62 -13.78
C GLN A 8 3.89 -11.76 -14.73
N ASP A 9 3.77 -12.56 -15.79
CA ASP A 9 4.86 -12.79 -16.75
C ASP A 9 5.28 -11.51 -17.48
N TYR A 10 4.30 -10.71 -17.90
CA TYR A 10 4.57 -9.40 -18.50
C TYR A 10 5.22 -8.45 -17.48
N GLY A 11 4.76 -8.47 -16.23
CA GLY A 11 5.39 -7.72 -15.15
C GLY A 11 6.85 -8.11 -14.92
N PHE A 12 7.16 -9.40 -14.98
CA PHE A 12 8.53 -9.90 -14.83
C PHE A 12 9.41 -9.47 -16.00
N GLN A 13 8.90 -9.55 -17.24
CA GLN A 13 9.61 -9.05 -18.42
C GLN A 13 9.98 -7.56 -18.25
N LYS A 14 9.05 -6.74 -17.74
CA LYS A 14 9.33 -5.32 -17.45
C LYS A 14 10.32 -5.11 -16.31
N LEU A 15 10.38 -6.01 -15.34
CA LEU A 15 11.41 -5.99 -14.30
C LEU A 15 12.80 -6.27 -14.89
N LEU A 16 12.93 -7.21 -15.83
CA LEU A 16 14.20 -7.50 -16.51
C LEU A 16 14.66 -6.31 -17.37
N GLU A 17 13.75 -5.67 -18.12
CA GLU A 17 14.07 -4.44 -18.87
C GLU A 17 14.53 -3.30 -17.92
N PHE A 18 13.92 -3.21 -16.73
CA PHE A 18 14.31 -2.25 -15.70
C PHE A 18 15.70 -2.55 -15.14
N GLU A 19 16.00 -3.82 -14.88
CA GLU A 19 17.31 -4.28 -14.42
C GLU A 19 18.40 -4.00 -15.46
N GLU A 20 18.17 -4.32 -16.74
CA GLU A 20 19.13 -4.03 -17.81
C GLU A 20 19.47 -2.54 -17.87
N LYS A 21 18.46 -1.68 -17.74
CA LYS A 21 18.62 -0.23 -17.84
C LYS A 21 19.29 0.40 -16.61
N TRP A 22 18.98 -0.08 -15.40
CA TRP A 22 19.34 0.60 -14.15
C TRP A 22 20.23 -0.21 -13.21
N GLY A 23 20.40 -1.50 -13.44
CA GLY A 23 21.15 -2.41 -12.56
C GLY A 23 22.59 -1.96 -12.35
N ASN A 24 23.25 -1.45 -13.40
CA ASN A 24 24.61 -0.92 -13.29
C ASN A 24 24.73 0.33 -12.41
N LYS A 25 23.70 1.18 -12.40
CA LYS A 25 23.73 2.45 -11.66
C LYS A 25 23.20 2.32 -10.23
N TYR A 26 22.23 1.44 -10.03
CA TYR A 26 21.52 1.26 -8.75
C TYR A 26 21.38 -0.22 -8.37
N PRO A 27 22.48 -0.97 -8.22
CA PRO A 27 22.45 -2.42 -8.06
C PRO A 27 21.65 -2.88 -6.83
N LEU A 28 21.77 -2.17 -5.70
CA LEU A 28 21.02 -2.48 -4.47
C LEU A 28 19.51 -2.22 -4.60
N ALA A 29 19.13 -1.18 -5.35
CA ALA A 29 17.71 -0.89 -5.57
C ALA A 29 17.09 -1.95 -6.48
N VAL A 30 17.79 -2.33 -7.55
CA VAL A 30 17.31 -3.31 -8.52
C VAL A 30 17.25 -4.72 -7.93
N SER A 31 18.32 -5.19 -7.28
CA SER A 31 18.34 -6.51 -6.61
C SER A 31 17.20 -6.66 -5.62
N GLY A 32 16.88 -5.63 -4.84
CA GLY A 32 15.73 -5.64 -3.93
C GLY A 32 14.39 -5.95 -4.62
N TRP A 33 14.18 -5.55 -5.88
CA TRP A 33 12.97 -5.92 -6.64
C TRP A 33 13.03 -7.36 -7.15
N VAL A 34 14.19 -7.80 -7.65
CA VAL A 34 14.39 -9.14 -8.21
C VAL A 34 14.29 -10.20 -7.10
N ASP A 35 15.01 -10.00 -6.00
CA ASP A 35 15.08 -10.92 -4.86
C ASP A 35 13.70 -11.10 -4.19
N ASN A 36 12.88 -10.05 -4.20
CA ASN A 36 11.54 -10.06 -3.59
C ASN A 36 10.42 -10.30 -4.60
N TRP A 37 10.73 -10.62 -5.86
CA TRP A 37 9.74 -10.73 -6.93
C TRP A 37 8.60 -11.69 -6.57
N THR A 38 8.91 -12.84 -5.98
CA THR A 38 7.90 -13.84 -5.56
C THR A 38 6.84 -13.25 -4.62
N ASN A 39 7.23 -12.35 -3.71
CA ASN A 39 6.29 -11.71 -2.81
C ASN A 39 5.53 -10.58 -3.51
N LEU A 40 6.23 -9.79 -4.32
CA LEU A 40 5.65 -8.64 -5.03
C LEU A 40 4.66 -9.08 -6.13
N SER A 41 4.90 -10.22 -6.76
CA SER A 41 4.06 -10.73 -7.85
C SER A 41 2.67 -11.17 -7.39
N THR A 42 2.46 -11.42 -6.09
CA THR A 42 1.14 -11.67 -5.49
C THR A 42 0.15 -10.52 -5.77
N TYR A 43 0.66 -9.31 -6.02
CA TYR A 43 -0.12 -8.17 -6.48
C TYR A 43 -0.94 -8.48 -7.75
N PHE A 44 -0.42 -9.31 -8.65
CA PHE A 44 -1.10 -9.68 -9.88
C PHE A 44 -2.29 -10.62 -9.66
N GLU A 45 -2.41 -11.26 -8.50
CA GLU A 45 -3.60 -12.09 -8.19
C GLU A 45 -4.87 -11.28 -7.93
N TYR A 46 -4.72 -9.96 -7.74
CA TYR A 46 -5.83 -9.04 -7.55
C TYR A 46 -6.23 -8.42 -8.88
N ASN A 47 -7.50 -8.03 -9.03
CA ASN A 47 -7.95 -7.32 -10.23
C ASN A 47 -7.60 -5.83 -10.15
N ALA A 48 -7.85 -5.09 -11.24
CA ALA A 48 -7.53 -3.65 -11.35
C ALA A 48 -8.16 -2.79 -10.22
N GLU A 49 -9.39 -3.10 -9.79
CA GLU A 49 -10.09 -2.33 -8.75
C GLU A 49 -9.47 -2.51 -7.36
N ILE A 50 -9.00 -3.72 -7.02
CA ILE A 50 -8.29 -3.98 -5.76
C ILE A 50 -6.85 -3.47 -5.85
N ARG A 51 -6.16 -3.74 -6.97
CA ARG A 51 -4.82 -3.24 -7.26
C ARG A 51 -4.73 -1.73 -7.08
N ARG A 52 -5.76 -0.99 -7.49
CA ARG A 52 -5.86 0.45 -7.30
C ARG A 52 -5.85 0.88 -5.84
N ALA A 53 -6.59 0.20 -4.99
CA ALA A 53 -6.59 0.49 -3.57
C ALA A 53 -5.22 0.17 -2.91
N ILE A 54 -4.54 -0.86 -3.40
CA ILE A 54 -3.22 -1.29 -2.88
C ILE A 54 -2.11 -0.30 -3.27
N TYR A 55 -2.03 0.13 -4.54
CA TYR A 55 -0.89 0.94 -5.00
C TYR A 55 -0.93 2.39 -4.50
N THR A 56 -2.08 2.89 -4.03
CA THR A 56 -2.20 4.28 -3.59
C THR A 56 -1.44 4.50 -2.27
N THR A 57 -0.22 5.02 -2.36
CA THR A 57 0.64 5.32 -1.20
C THR A 57 0.23 6.59 -0.46
N ASN A 58 -0.63 7.44 -1.06
CA ASN A 58 -1.02 8.75 -0.53
C ASN A 58 -1.45 8.71 0.95
N ALA A 59 -2.20 7.70 1.37
CA ALA A 59 -2.67 7.60 2.76
C ALA A 59 -1.52 7.35 3.74
N ILE A 60 -0.65 6.38 3.43
CA ILE A 60 0.50 6.02 4.26
C ILE A 60 1.54 7.14 4.25
N GLU A 61 1.82 7.75 3.09
CA GLU A 61 2.74 8.87 2.97
C GLU A 61 2.25 10.12 3.73
N ALA A 62 0.95 10.43 3.65
CA ALA A 62 0.35 11.51 4.41
C ALA A 62 0.48 11.27 5.92
N MET A 63 0.21 10.04 6.39
CA MET A 63 0.40 9.66 7.78
C MET A 63 1.87 9.82 8.21
N HIS A 64 2.81 9.24 7.46
CA HIS A 64 4.25 9.36 7.73
C HIS A 64 4.74 10.81 7.73
N ARG A 65 4.20 11.66 6.85
CA ARG A 65 4.51 13.10 6.83
C ARG A 65 4.06 13.78 8.11
N GLN A 66 2.86 13.50 8.61
CA GLN A 66 2.37 14.08 9.87
C GLN A 66 3.16 13.58 11.07
N ILE A 67 3.49 12.29 11.12
CA ILE A 67 4.34 11.71 12.17
C ILE A 67 5.71 12.39 12.17
N ARG A 68 6.39 12.49 11.02
CA ARG A 68 7.67 13.20 10.89
C ARG A 68 7.58 14.66 11.31
N LYS A 69 6.47 15.35 11.01
CA LYS A 69 6.25 16.75 11.40
C LYS A 69 6.23 16.91 12.92
N VAL A 70 5.55 16.01 13.65
CA VAL A 70 5.42 16.12 15.12
C VAL A 70 6.67 15.64 15.86
N THR A 71 7.44 14.73 15.27
CA THR A 71 8.69 14.23 15.88
C THR A 71 9.89 15.12 15.57
N LYS A 72 9.97 15.74 14.39
CA LYS A 72 11.13 16.54 13.97
C LYS A 72 11.46 17.71 14.92
N THR A 73 10.47 18.29 15.58
CA THR A 73 10.67 19.43 16.51
C THR A 73 10.98 19.01 17.94
N LYS A 74 10.93 17.71 18.24
CA LYS A 74 11.31 17.16 19.54
C LYS A 74 12.75 16.66 19.43
N GLY A 75 13.58 17.04 20.40
CA GLY A 75 14.94 16.52 20.53
C GLY A 75 14.91 15.06 21.03
N ALA A 76 15.64 14.77 22.10
CA ALA A 76 15.54 13.47 22.75
C ALA A 76 14.21 13.32 23.52
N PHE A 77 13.61 12.13 23.48
CA PHE A 77 12.48 11.77 24.33
C PHE A 77 12.99 11.27 25.68
N THR A 78 12.27 11.56 26.75
CA THR A 78 12.63 11.14 28.12
C THR A 78 12.37 9.66 28.38
N SER A 79 11.49 9.03 27.60
CA SER A 79 11.23 7.59 27.61
C SER A 79 10.49 7.15 26.35
N ASP A 80 10.51 5.85 26.07
CA ASP A 80 9.73 5.25 24.97
C ASP A 80 8.22 5.50 25.13
N GLN A 81 7.73 5.54 26.37
CA GLN A 81 6.33 5.83 26.66
C GLN A 81 5.95 7.26 26.27
N ALA A 82 6.86 8.23 26.41
CA ALA A 82 6.63 9.60 25.96
C ALA A 82 6.49 9.68 24.44
N LEU A 83 7.34 8.95 23.71
CA LEU A 83 7.26 8.83 22.25
C LEU A 83 5.93 8.16 21.82
N LEU A 84 5.58 7.04 22.45
CA LEU A 84 4.35 6.30 22.14
C LEU A 84 3.10 7.18 22.34
N LYS A 85 3.03 7.92 23.46
CA LYS A 85 1.93 8.87 23.72
C LYS A 85 1.84 9.96 22.64
N LEU A 86 2.98 10.51 22.20
CA LEU A 86 3.00 11.51 21.14
C LEU A 86 2.49 10.94 19.81
N ILE A 87 2.96 9.76 19.41
CA ILE A 87 2.51 9.08 18.18
C ILE A 87 1.02 8.78 18.26
N TYR A 88 0.54 8.28 19.40
CA TYR A 88 -0.89 8.03 19.63
C TYR A 88 -1.72 9.29 19.40
N LEU A 89 -1.35 10.41 20.03
CA LEU A 89 -2.04 11.69 19.86
C LEU A 89 -1.98 12.20 18.41
N ALA A 90 -0.86 11.98 17.72
CA ALA A 90 -0.73 12.33 16.31
C ALA A 90 -1.71 11.53 15.44
N ILE A 91 -1.78 10.21 15.63
CA ILE A 91 -2.71 9.33 14.91
C ILE A 91 -4.16 9.72 15.20
N GLN A 92 -4.51 9.98 16.45
CA GLN A 92 -5.85 10.48 16.84
C GLN A 92 -6.23 11.79 16.16
N ASN A 93 -5.26 12.68 15.92
CA ASN A 93 -5.53 13.94 15.21
C ASN A 93 -5.61 13.76 13.69
N ILE A 94 -4.86 12.80 13.13
CA ILE A 94 -4.93 12.45 11.71
C ILE A 94 -6.27 11.78 11.40
N SER A 95 -6.70 10.83 12.22
CA SER A 95 -7.93 10.06 12.01
C SER A 95 -9.18 10.92 11.96
N LYS A 96 -9.23 12.03 12.71
CA LYS A 96 -10.31 13.04 12.62
C LYS A 96 -10.52 13.61 11.22
N LYS A 97 -9.50 13.55 10.35
CA LYS A 97 -9.57 14.04 8.96
C LYS A 97 -9.92 12.93 7.95
N TRP A 98 -9.96 11.66 8.37
CA TRP A 98 -10.30 10.53 7.51
C TRP A 98 -11.81 10.35 7.41
N THR A 99 -12.49 11.38 6.90
CA THR A 99 -13.95 11.40 6.75
C THR A 99 -14.41 10.95 5.37
N MET A 100 -13.53 11.02 4.37
CA MET A 100 -13.89 10.63 3.00
C MET A 100 -13.72 9.12 2.79
N PRO A 101 -14.70 8.45 2.15
CA PRO A 101 -14.57 7.05 1.79
C PRO A 101 -13.53 6.85 0.68
N ILE A 102 -12.99 5.63 0.60
CA ILE A 102 -12.10 5.24 -0.49
C ILE A 102 -12.88 5.32 -1.81
N ARG A 103 -12.26 5.90 -2.84
CA ARG A 103 -12.86 5.99 -4.17
C ARG A 103 -13.18 4.58 -4.70
N ASN A 104 -14.38 4.42 -5.27
CA ASN A 104 -14.87 3.15 -5.82
C ASN A 104 -14.96 1.99 -4.79
N TRP A 105 -14.99 2.28 -3.49
CA TRP A 105 -14.95 1.24 -2.45
C TRP A 105 -16.01 0.15 -2.59
N GLY A 106 -17.24 0.51 -3.00
CA GLY A 106 -18.31 -0.48 -3.20
C GLY A 106 -17.98 -1.52 -4.28
N LEU A 107 -17.34 -1.10 -5.38
CA LEU A 107 -16.89 -2.00 -6.45
C LEU A 107 -15.71 -2.85 -5.97
N THR A 108 -14.71 -2.24 -5.32
CA THR A 108 -13.58 -2.97 -4.73
C THR A 108 -14.04 -4.02 -3.73
N MET A 109 -15.03 -3.70 -2.88
CA MET A 109 -15.54 -4.63 -1.88
C MET A 109 -16.27 -5.82 -2.49
N GLN A 110 -17.03 -5.62 -3.57
CA GLN A 110 -17.64 -6.74 -4.31
C GLN A 110 -16.58 -7.68 -4.87
N GLN A 111 -15.51 -7.13 -5.43
CA GLN A 111 -14.40 -7.93 -5.97
C GLN A 111 -13.63 -8.68 -4.88
N LEU A 112 -13.46 -8.06 -3.70
CA LEU A 112 -12.90 -8.73 -2.52
C LEU A 112 -13.80 -9.87 -2.05
N HIS A 113 -15.12 -9.68 -2.03
CA HIS A 113 -16.07 -10.74 -1.69
C HIS A 113 -16.02 -11.90 -2.70
N LEU A 114 -15.94 -11.62 -4.01
CA LEU A 114 -15.78 -12.67 -5.02
C LEU A 114 -14.47 -13.47 -4.85
N LYS A 115 -13.37 -12.82 -4.46
CA LYS A 115 -12.07 -13.49 -4.26
C LYS A 115 -11.99 -14.26 -2.95
N PHE A 116 -12.61 -13.77 -1.87
CA PHE A 116 -12.45 -14.32 -0.51
C PHE A 116 -13.71 -14.98 0.06
N GLY A 117 -14.83 -14.99 -0.68
CA GLY A 117 -16.10 -15.59 -0.30
C GLY A 117 -16.61 -15.09 1.05
N ASP A 118 -17.00 -16.04 1.90
CA ASP A 118 -17.62 -15.80 3.20
C ASP A 118 -16.72 -15.10 4.23
N ARG A 119 -15.40 -15.00 3.97
CA ARG A 119 -14.48 -14.22 4.82
C ARG A 119 -14.76 -12.73 4.76
N MET A 120 -15.41 -12.26 3.70
CA MET A 120 -15.74 -10.85 3.48
C MET A 120 -17.26 -10.68 3.42
N LYS A 121 -17.84 -9.81 4.25
CA LYS A 121 -19.27 -9.53 4.18
C LYS A 121 -19.63 -8.88 2.85
N ALA A 122 -20.77 -9.28 2.26
CA ALA A 122 -21.29 -8.65 1.06
C ALA A 122 -21.53 -7.14 1.31
N PHE A 123 -21.09 -6.31 0.36
CA PHE A 123 -21.27 -4.86 0.44
C PHE A 123 -22.76 -4.51 0.43
N GLY A 124 -23.27 -3.88 1.50
CA GLY A 124 -24.70 -3.55 1.66
C GLY A 124 -25.50 -4.58 2.48
N GLY A 125 -24.92 -5.70 2.87
CA GLY A 125 -25.55 -6.72 3.72
C GLY A 125 -25.38 -6.45 5.22
N SER A 126 -26.00 -5.39 5.74
CA SER A 126 -26.58 -5.36 7.09
C SER A 126 -27.37 -4.06 7.33
N LYS A 127 -28.65 -4.09 6.97
CA LYS A 127 -29.73 -3.97 7.96
C LYS A 127 -30.77 -5.03 7.62
#